data_AF-A0A9P4XFC5-F1
#
_entry.id   AF-A0A9P4XFC5-F1
#
_cell.length_a   1.000
_cell.length_b   1.000
_cell.length_c   1.000
_cell.angle_alpha   90.00
_cell.angle_beta   90.00
_cell.angle_gamma   90.00
#
_symmetry.space_group_name_H-M   'P 1'
#
loop_
_entity.id
_entity.type
_entity.pdbx_description
1 polymer ?
#
loop_
_entity_poly.entity_id
_entity_poly.type
_entity_poly.pdbx_seq_one_letter_code
_entity_poly.pdbx_strand_id
1 'polypeptide(L)'
;MSFLGRSLCFGDFTNNDRLPCETDLWDRGEVAPNEPLFVTSATSIKATPFGRLCQVALLLGRVINHRNDRQDATSAAKFVNAMQLQRTITALLRLVTAEFEQDPAAFCIPLAMGLSTKMVLCQIYSCNTHSPLSKMVEEADAQVAALTDLKTVPEEVASFHRRLTEQVDVSKIGPLICPCLYQAIVIITYFLRETCDRQLEKSRMPLINCLRILKGQWAVAGIYLDNVLSDNGISL
;
A
#
# COMPACT_ATOMS: atom_id res chain seq x y z
N MET A 1 -1.64 -15.77 -35.18
CA MET A 1 -2.33 -15.80 -33.87
C MET A 1 -1.31 -15.42 -32.80
N SER A 2 -1.20 -14.13 -32.49
CA SER A 2 -0.39 -13.65 -31.38
C SER A 2 -1.23 -13.74 -30.09
N PHE A 3 -0.80 -14.57 -29.15
CA PHE A 3 -1.27 -14.45 -27.77
C PHE A 3 -0.67 -13.16 -27.22
N LEU A 4 -1.40 -12.04 -27.33
CA LEU A 4 -1.14 -10.88 -26.47
C LEU A 4 -1.32 -11.38 -25.04
N GLY A 5 -0.24 -11.48 -24.29
CA GLY A 5 -0.28 -11.73 -22.87
C GLY A 5 -1.16 -10.66 -22.24
N ARG A 6 -2.40 -11.01 -21.89
CA ARG A 6 -3.23 -10.15 -21.04
C ARG A 6 -2.47 -10.00 -19.74
N SER A 7 -2.34 -8.76 -19.29
CA SER A 7 -1.77 -8.49 -17.98
C SER A 7 -2.57 -9.31 -16.96
N LEU A 8 -1.85 -10.02 -16.08
CA LEU A 8 -2.46 -10.82 -15.01
C LEU A 8 -3.05 -9.94 -13.89
N CYS A 9 -2.85 -8.62 -13.98
CA CYS A 9 -3.55 -7.67 -13.13
C CYS A 9 -5.02 -7.56 -13.59
N PHE A 10 -5.86 -7.11 -12.66
CA PHE A 10 -7.27 -6.89 -12.95
C PHE A 10 -7.46 -6.01 -14.19
N GLY A 11 -8.39 -6.39 -15.07
CA GLY A 11 -8.72 -5.63 -16.27
C GLY A 11 -9.24 -4.23 -15.95
N ASP A 12 -9.47 -3.42 -16.98
CA ASP A 12 -9.99 -2.06 -16.80
C ASP A 12 -11.41 -2.12 -16.22
N PHE A 13 -11.52 -1.80 -14.93
CA PHE A 13 -12.82 -1.63 -14.28
C PHE A 13 -13.49 -0.35 -14.78
N THR A 14 -14.78 -0.46 -15.07
CA THR A 14 -15.65 0.64 -15.48
C THR A 14 -16.35 1.26 -14.26
N ASN A 15 -16.86 2.49 -14.40
CA ASN A 15 -17.61 3.17 -13.32
C ASN A 15 -18.89 2.43 -12.89
N ASN A 16 -19.32 1.39 -13.63
CA ASN A 16 -20.49 0.59 -13.30
C ASN A 16 -20.16 -0.66 -12.48
N ASP A 17 -18.87 -0.94 -12.24
CA ASP A 17 -18.47 -2.10 -11.45
C ASP A 17 -18.80 -1.90 -9.98
N ARG A 18 -19.15 -2.99 -9.30
CA ARG A 18 -19.65 -2.98 -7.93
C ARG A 18 -18.73 -3.78 -7.02
N LEU A 19 -18.67 -3.37 -5.76
CA LEU A 19 -18.04 -4.12 -4.70
C LEU A 19 -18.78 -5.43 -4.41
N PRO A 20 -18.08 -6.44 -3.89
CA PRO A 20 -18.72 -7.61 -3.31
C PRO A 20 -19.76 -7.22 -2.25
N CYS A 21 -20.81 -8.04 -2.18
CA CYS A 21 -21.85 -8.01 -1.17
C CYS A 21 -21.26 -8.10 0.25
N GLU A 22 -22.04 -7.65 1.23
CA GLU A 22 -21.66 -7.77 2.63
C GLU A 22 -21.41 -9.23 3.02
N THR A 23 -20.23 -9.53 3.59
CA THR A 23 -19.78 -10.90 3.88
C THR A 23 -20.75 -11.63 4.80
N ASP A 24 -21.22 -10.95 5.86
CA ASP A 24 -22.12 -11.53 6.83
C ASP A 24 -23.49 -11.87 6.22
N LEU A 25 -23.99 -11.02 5.32
CA LEU A 25 -25.25 -11.28 4.59
C LEU A 25 -25.05 -12.38 3.56
N TRP A 26 -23.90 -12.42 2.88
CA TRP A 26 -23.53 -13.49 1.97
C TRP A 26 -23.47 -14.85 2.67
N ASP A 27 -22.82 -14.92 3.84
CA ASP A 27 -22.69 -16.15 4.63
C ASP A 27 -24.04 -16.66 5.14
N ARG A 28 -25.01 -15.76 5.33
CA ARG A 28 -26.40 -16.11 5.67
C ARG A 28 -27.29 -16.42 4.45
N GLY A 29 -26.77 -16.26 3.24
CA GLY A 29 -27.54 -16.42 2.00
C GLY A 29 -28.59 -15.31 1.78
N GLU A 30 -28.41 -14.16 2.41
CA GLU A 30 -29.31 -13.01 2.30
C GLU A 30 -28.91 -12.10 1.12
N VAL A 31 -29.91 -11.42 0.54
CA VAL A 31 -29.69 -10.46 -0.55
C VAL A 31 -29.27 -9.12 0.06
N ALA A 32 -28.06 -8.65 -0.26
CA ALA A 32 -27.57 -7.32 0.15
C ALA A 32 -27.36 -6.38 -1.06
N PRO A 33 -27.46 -5.06 -0.84
CA PRO A 33 -27.04 -4.09 -1.83
C PRO A 33 -25.51 -4.09 -1.98
N ASN A 34 -25.03 -3.95 -3.22
CA ASN A 34 -23.60 -3.80 -3.52
C ASN A 34 -23.27 -2.32 -3.72
N GLU A 35 -22.24 -1.83 -3.04
CA GLU A 35 -21.72 -0.48 -3.23
C GLU A 35 -20.98 -0.37 -4.57
N PRO A 36 -21.01 0.78 -5.29
CA PRO A 36 -20.13 1.01 -6.43
C PRO A 36 -18.65 0.91 -6.06
N LEU A 37 -17.85 0.33 -6.97
CA LEU A 37 -16.40 0.14 -6.79
C LEU A 37 -15.66 1.48 -6.62
N PHE A 38 -16.09 2.49 -7.35
CA PHE A 38 -15.62 3.86 -7.22
C PHE A 38 -16.79 4.75 -6.84
N VAL A 39 -16.63 5.53 -5.77
CA VAL A 39 -17.65 6.51 -5.38
C VAL A 39 -17.04 7.90 -5.33
N THR A 40 -17.74 8.86 -5.93
CA THR A 40 -17.38 10.28 -5.91
C THR A 40 -17.93 11.04 -4.71
N SER A 41 -18.77 10.39 -3.88
CA SER A 41 -19.44 10.96 -2.70
C SER A 41 -19.66 9.89 -1.63
N ALA A 42 -19.89 10.28 -0.38
CA ALA A 42 -20.20 9.33 0.69
C ALA A 42 -21.46 8.51 0.37
N THR A 43 -21.37 7.18 0.52
CA THR A 43 -22.50 6.26 0.42
C THR A 43 -23.05 5.96 1.81
N SER A 44 -24.34 5.63 1.90
CA SER A 44 -24.94 5.09 3.13
C SER A 44 -24.66 3.60 3.32
N ILE A 45 -23.99 2.95 2.35
CA ILE A 45 -23.69 1.52 2.34
C ILE A 45 -22.29 1.35 2.92
N LYS A 46 -22.16 0.62 4.02
CA LYS A 46 -20.86 0.35 4.64
C LYS A 46 -20.10 -0.66 3.77
N ALA A 47 -18.95 -0.27 3.24
CA ALA A 47 -18.08 -1.22 2.55
C ALA A 47 -17.57 -2.27 3.53
N THR A 48 -17.52 -3.52 3.10
CA THR A 48 -16.94 -4.59 3.91
C THR A 48 -15.41 -4.54 3.89
N PRO A 49 -14.76 -5.15 4.88
CA PRO A 49 -13.30 -5.31 4.85
C PRO A 49 -12.82 -5.98 3.55
N PHE A 50 -13.56 -6.97 3.06
CA PHE A 50 -13.26 -7.61 1.77
C PHE A 50 -13.47 -6.65 0.58
N GLY A 51 -14.56 -5.87 0.58
CA GLY A 51 -14.76 -4.82 -0.42
C GLY A 51 -13.63 -3.79 -0.45
N ARG A 52 -13.16 -3.33 0.73
CA ARG A 52 -11.98 -2.46 0.85
C ARG A 52 -10.72 -3.12 0.32
N LEU A 53 -10.52 -4.40 0.63
CA LEU A 53 -9.38 -5.16 0.10
C LEU A 53 -9.41 -5.19 -1.43
N CYS A 54 -10.58 -5.41 -2.05
CA CYS A 54 -10.74 -5.37 -3.50
C CYS A 54 -10.41 -4.00 -4.09
N GLN A 55 -10.88 -2.90 -3.47
CA GLN A 55 -10.57 -1.54 -3.91
C GLN A 55 -9.06 -1.27 -3.88
N VAL A 56 -8.41 -1.66 -2.79
CA VAL A 56 -6.96 -1.50 -2.64
C VAL A 56 -6.20 -2.36 -3.64
N ALA A 57 -6.58 -3.64 -3.81
CA ALA A 57 -5.95 -4.55 -4.76
C ALA A 57 -6.07 -4.05 -6.21
N LEU A 58 -7.20 -3.43 -6.55
CA LEU A 58 -7.39 -2.76 -7.83
C LEU A 58 -6.43 -1.58 -8.00
N LEU A 59 -6.35 -0.68 -7.03
CA LEU A 59 -5.40 0.43 -7.10
C LEU A 59 -3.96 -0.05 -7.20
N LEU A 60 -3.61 -1.13 -6.49
CA LEU A 60 -2.30 -1.79 -6.63
C LEU A 60 -2.07 -2.30 -8.05
N GLY A 61 -3.06 -2.95 -8.66
CA GLY A 61 -3.01 -3.37 -10.06
C GLY A 61 -2.76 -2.20 -11.00
N ARG A 62 -3.41 -1.06 -10.78
CA ARG A 62 -3.17 0.17 -11.56
C ARG A 62 -1.77 0.73 -11.36
N VAL A 63 -1.25 0.73 -10.12
CA VAL A 63 0.13 1.16 -9.83
C VAL A 63 1.15 0.23 -10.51
N ILE A 64 0.92 -1.08 -10.50
CA ILE A 64 1.78 -2.06 -11.17
C ILE A 64 1.76 -1.84 -12.69
N ASN A 65 0.58 -1.63 -13.28
CA ASN A 65 0.46 -1.30 -14.71
C ASN A 65 1.18 -0.01 -15.04
N HIS A 66 0.96 1.04 -14.25
CA HIS A 66 1.61 2.33 -14.40
C HIS A 66 3.15 2.24 -14.33
N ARG A 67 3.66 1.40 -13.43
CA ARG A 67 5.09 1.08 -13.33
C ARG A 67 5.62 0.36 -14.56
N ASN A 68 4.87 -0.64 -15.05
CA ASN A 68 5.28 -1.50 -16.15
C ASN A 68 5.05 -0.86 -17.52
N ASP A 69 4.27 0.21 -17.59
CA ASP A 69 4.02 0.93 -18.83
C ASP A 69 5.29 1.67 -19.29
N ARG A 70 5.89 1.07 -20.31
CA ARG A 70 7.10 1.53 -20.99
C ARG A 70 6.83 2.41 -22.19
N GLN A 71 5.58 2.48 -22.67
CA GLN A 71 5.26 3.17 -23.93
C GLN A 71 5.28 4.70 -23.74
N ASP A 72 4.99 5.19 -22.54
CA ASP A 72 4.84 6.62 -22.24
C ASP A 72 5.78 7.14 -21.14
N ALA A 73 6.99 6.57 -21.04
CA ALA A 73 7.92 6.84 -19.92
C ALA A 73 8.26 8.32 -19.67
N THR A 74 8.03 9.20 -20.65
CA THR A 74 8.32 10.65 -20.57
C THR A 74 7.13 11.52 -20.99
N SER A 75 5.90 10.98 -21.02
CA SER A 75 4.72 11.78 -21.39
C SER A 75 4.14 12.55 -20.20
N ALA A 76 3.65 13.77 -20.44
CA ALA A 76 2.88 14.56 -19.48
C ALA A 76 1.76 13.74 -18.83
N ALA A 77 1.07 12.94 -19.66
CA ALA A 77 -0.07 12.13 -19.26
C ALA A 77 0.32 11.08 -18.20
N LYS A 78 1.54 10.54 -18.26
CA LYS A 78 2.05 9.61 -17.24
C LYS A 78 2.14 10.28 -15.87
N PHE A 79 2.68 11.49 -15.79
CA PHE A 79 2.78 12.22 -14.52
C PHE A 79 1.42 12.64 -13.98
N VAL A 80 0.51 13.10 -14.85
CA VAL A 80 -0.88 13.40 -14.48
C VAL A 80 -1.59 12.16 -13.93
N ASN A 81 -1.43 11.01 -14.58
CA ASN A 81 -2.00 9.74 -14.12
C ASN A 81 -1.42 9.33 -12.76
N ALA A 82 -0.11 9.45 -12.57
CA ALA A 82 0.53 9.18 -11.27
C ALA A 82 -0.06 10.04 -10.15
N MET A 83 -0.23 11.34 -10.41
CA MET A 83 -0.82 12.25 -9.44
C MET A 83 -2.28 11.92 -9.12
N GLN A 84 -3.06 11.48 -10.12
CA GLN A 84 -4.42 11.02 -9.92
C GLN A 84 -4.44 9.74 -9.06
N LEU A 85 -3.59 8.75 -9.38
CA LEU A 85 -3.44 7.52 -8.59
C LEU A 85 -3.07 7.83 -7.14
N GLN A 86 -2.10 8.73 -6.91
CA GLN A 86 -1.69 9.12 -5.57
C GLN A 86 -2.85 9.76 -4.78
N ARG A 87 -3.60 10.68 -5.40
CA ARG A 87 -4.79 11.29 -4.76
C ARG A 87 -5.84 10.25 -4.41
N THR A 88 -6.13 9.32 -5.33
CA THR A 88 -7.11 8.25 -5.11
C THR A 88 -6.67 7.29 -3.99
N ILE A 89 -5.41 6.86 -3.99
CA ILE A 89 -4.85 5.99 -2.93
C ILE A 89 -4.93 6.69 -1.59
N THR A 90 -4.51 7.96 -1.50
CA THR A 90 -4.55 8.73 -0.25
C THR A 90 -5.99 8.95 0.24
N ALA A 91 -6.94 9.22 -0.66
CA ALA A 91 -8.35 9.33 -0.30
C ALA A 91 -8.92 8.01 0.25
N LEU A 92 -8.64 6.89 -0.42
CA LEU A 92 -9.06 5.56 0.04
C LEU A 92 -8.40 5.20 1.38
N LEU A 93 -7.11 5.49 1.56
CA LEU A 93 -6.40 5.22 2.80
C LEU A 93 -6.99 6.00 3.98
N ARG A 94 -7.40 7.26 3.79
CA ARG A 94 -8.07 8.02 4.85
C ARG A 94 -9.38 7.35 5.28
N LEU A 95 -10.15 6.84 4.32
CA LEU A 95 -11.40 6.12 4.58
C LEU A 95 -11.15 4.80 5.32
N VAL A 96 -10.20 3.99 4.82
CA VAL A 96 -9.86 2.69 5.42
C VAL A 96 -9.22 2.86 6.80
N THR A 97 -8.46 3.93 7.04
CA THR A 97 -7.92 4.25 8.38
C THR A 97 -9.03 4.54 9.38
N ALA A 98 -10.05 5.32 8.99
CA ALA A 98 -11.19 5.60 9.87
C ALA A 98 -12.00 4.32 10.19
N GLU A 99 -12.11 3.38 9.24
CA GLU A 99 -12.75 2.08 9.46
C GLU A 99 -11.88 1.16 10.33
N PHE A 100 -10.57 1.18 10.14
CA PHE A 100 -9.59 0.48 10.97
C PHE A 100 -9.59 0.96 12.42
N GLU A 101 -9.81 2.24 12.67
CA GLU A 101 -9.96 2.76 14.04
C GLU A 101 -11.18 2.19 14.76
N GLN A 102 -12.22 1.79 14.02
CA GLN A 102 -13.44 1.18 14.57
C GLN A 102 -13.29 -0.33 14.75
N ASP A 103 -12.63 -1.01 13.81
CA ASP A 103 -12.39 -2.46 13.86
C ASP A 103 -11.01 -2.82 13.29
N PRO A 104 -9.95 -2.79 14.14
CA PRO A 104 -8.60 -3.07 13.68
C PRO A 104 -8.41 -4.49 13.15
N ALA A 105 -9.13 -5.47 13.70
CA ALA A 105 -8.99 -6.86 13.30
C ALA A 105 -9.49 -7.06 11.87
N ALA A 106 -10.61 -6.45 11.52
CA ALA A 106 -11.22 -6.57 10.21
C ALA A 106 -10.45 -5.81 9.12
N PHE A 107 -10.02 -4.57 9.39
CA PHE A 107 -9.46 -3.67 8.36
C PHE A 107 -7.93 -3.62 8.32
N CYS A 108 -7.21 -4.39 9.13
CA CYS A 108 -5.75 -4.39 9.14
C CYS A 108 -5.13 -4.76 7.77
N ILE A 109 -5.71 -5.73 7.06
CA ILE A 109 -5.20 -6.21 5.78
C ILE A 109 -5.42 -5.19 4.65
N PRO A 110 -6.65 -4.65 4.43
CA PRO A 110 -6.85 -3.56 3.47
C PRO A 110 -5.92 -2.37 3.72
N LEU A 111 -5.77 -1.96 4.98
CA LEU A 111 -4.92 -0.82 5.33
C LEU A 111 -3.44 -1.10 5.03
N ALA A 112 -2.93 -2.26 5.45
CA ALA A 112 -1.55 -2.65 5.19
C ALA A 112 -1.24 -2.73 3.68
N MET A 113 -2.16 -3.30 2.90
CA MET A 113 -2.01 -3.37 1.45
C MET A 113 -2.09 -1.97 0.81
N GLY A 114 -2.93 -1.08 1.33
CA GLY A 114 -3.06 0.30 0.84
C GLY A 114 -1.78 1.10 1.08
N LEU A 115 -1.21 0.98 2.29
CA LEU A 115 0.05 1.62 2.65
C LEU A 115 1.19 1.09 1.76
N SER A 116 1.23 -0.23 1.52
CA SER A 116 2.19 -0.83 0.58
C SER A 116 2.02 -0.28 -0.84
N THR A 117 0.78 -0.12 -1.29
CA THR A 117 0.46 0.43 -2.62
C THR A 117 0.97 1.88 -2.75
N LYS A 118 0.75 2.70 -1.72
CA LYS A 118 1.27 4.07 -1.64
C LYS A 118 2.81 4.09 -1.69
N MET A 119 3.47 3.24 -0.91
CA MET A 119 4.93 3.12 -0.91
C MET A 119 5.48 2.75 -2.29
N VAL A 120 4.89 1.77 -2.96
CA VAL A 120 5.31 1.35 -4.31
C VAL A 120 5.18 2.50 -5.30
N LEU A 121 4.07 3.26 -5.26
CA LEU A 121 3.91 4.43 -6.15
C LEU A 121 4.96 5.51 -5.87
N CYS A 122 5.23 5.82 -4.59
CA CYS A 122 6.23 6.81 -4.21
C CYS A 122 7.64 6.41 -4.68
N GLN A 123 7.98 5.11 -4.57
CA GLN A 123 9.29 4.59 -4.99
C GLN A 123 9.55 4.73 -6.50
N ILE A 124 8.51 4.75 -7.33
CA ILE A 124 8.66 4.96 -8.79
C ILE A 124 9.24 6.36 -9.08
N TYR A 125 8.88 7.36 -8.27
CA TYR A 125 9.20 8.76 -8.49
C TYR A 125 10.23 9.34 -7.52
N SER A 126 10.71 8.55 -6.55
CA SER A 126 11.70 9.00 -5.56
C SER A 126 13.15 8.97 -6.08
N CYS A 127 13.45 8.24 -7.15
CA CYS A 127 14.80 8.10 -7.69
C CYS A 127 15.02 8.97 -8.94
N ASN A 128 16.10 9.75 -8.94
CA ASN A 128 16.53 10.63 -10.05
C ASN A 128 17.14 9.89 -11.26
N THR A 129 17.12 8.55 -11.29
CA THR A 129 17.93 7.78 -12.24
C THR A 129 17.44 7.82 -13.69
N HIS A 130 16.25 8.38 -13.96
CA HIS A 130 15.63 8.25 -15.28
C HIS A 130 15.63 9.49 -16.18
N SER A 131 16.09 10.67 -15.75
CA SER A 131 16.27 11.74 -16.72
C SER A 131 17.20 12.86 -16.27
N PRO A 132 18.45 12.94 -16.78
CA PRO A 132 19.23 14.17 -16.71
C PRO A 132 18.62 15.33 -17.55
N LEU A 133 17.46 15.14 -18.20
CA LEU A 133 16.96 16.01 -19.28
C LEU A 133 15.46 16.33 -19.24
N SER A 134 14.67 15.81 -18.30
CA SER A 134 13.26 16.15 -18.23
C SER A 134 13.06 17.46 -17.48
N LYS A 135 12.80 18.52 -18.24
CA LYS A 135 12.46 19.85 -17.72
C LYS A 135 10.96 20.00 -17.52
N MET A 136 10.25 18.90 -17.27
CA MET A 136 8.79 18.90 -17.20
C MET A 136 8.33 19.27 -15.80
N VAL A 137 7.41 20.24 -15.70
CA VAL A 137 6.86 20.70 -14.42
C VAL A 137 6.12 19.56 -13.73
N GLU A 138 5.39 18.75 -14.50
CA GLU A 138 4.61 17.63 -14.01
C GLU A 138 5.48 16.51 -13.41
N GLU A 139 6.69 16.32 -13.92
CA GLU A 139 7.65 15.38 -13.33
C GLU A 139 8.16 15.88 -11.98
N ALA A 140 8.53 17.17 -11.91
CA ALA A 140 8.95 17.80 -10.67
C ALA A 140 7.83 17.76 -9.62
N ASP A 141 6.59 18.04 -10.02
CA ASP A 141 5.42 17.97 -9.13
C ASP A 141 5.18 16.55 -8.62
N ALA A 142 5.22 15.54 -9.51
CA ALA A 142 5.07 14.13 -9.13
C ALA A 142 6.18 13.68 -8.18
N GLN A 143 7.41 14.12 -8.42
CA GLN A 143 8.55 13.83 -7.56
C GLN A 143 8.40 14.49 -6.18
N VAL A 144 8.05 15.78 -6.12
CA VAL A 144 7.82 16.49 -4.86
C VAL A 144 6.72 15.80 -4.05
N ALA A 145 5.63 15.41 -4.71
CA ALA A 145 4.54 14.69 -4.06
C ALA A 145 4.99 13.32 -3.53
N ALA A 146 5.74 12.55 -4.32
CA ALA A 146 6.25 11.24 -3.91
C ALA A 146 7.26 11.33 -2.76
N LEU A 147 8.18 12.29 -2.79
CA LEU A 147 9.15 12.51 -1.72
C LEU A 147 8.50 13.01 -0.43
N THR A 148 7.46 13.84 -0.54
CA THR A 148 6.67 14.28 0.61
C THR A 148 6.01 13.08 1.29
N ASP A 149 5.33 12.23 0.52
CA ASP A 149 4.67 11.04 1.06
C ASP A 149 5.69 10.01 1.59
N LEU A 150 6.83 9.81 0.92
CA LEU A 150 7.83 8.85 1.37
C LEU A 150 8.40 9.21 2.76
N LYS A 151 8.43 10.51 3.11
CA LYS A 151 8.85 10.98 4.44
C LYS A 151 7.78 10.77 5.52
N THR A 152 6.49 10.77 5.17
CA THR A 152 5.39 10.64 6.13
C THR A 152 4.95 9.19 6.34
N VAL A 153 5.02 8.37 5.29
CA VAL A 153 4.55 6.97 5.33
C VAL A 153 5.20 6.11 6.42
N PRO A 154 6.49 6.23 6.77
CA PRO A 154 7.07 5.53 7.92
C PRO A 154 6.30 5.73 9.23
N GLU A 155 5.87 6.97 9.49
CA GLU A 155 5.10 7.32 10.69
C GLU A 155 3.65 6.81 10.60
N GLU A 156 3.06 6.82 9.40
CA GLU A 156 1.75 6.21 9.14
C GLU A 156 1.79 4.70 9.46
N VAL A 157 2.83 3.98 9.00
CA VAL A 157 3.01 2.54 9.26
C VAL A 157 3.31 2.26 10.73
N ALA A 158 4.13 3.09 11.39
CA ALA A 158 4.40 2.95 12.82
C ALA A 158 3.13 3.15 13.67
N SER A 159 2.31 4.14 13.31
CA SER A 159 1.01 4.39 13.95
C SER A 159 0.03 3.23 13.73
N PHE A 160 -0.04 2.72 12.50
CA PHE A 160 -0.80 1.52 12.15
C PHE A 160 -0.37 0.31 13.00
N HIS A 161 0.94 0.03 13.04
CA HIS A 161 1.50 -1.07 13.82
C HIS A 161 1.15 -0.95 15.31
N ARG A 162 1.35 0.23 15.90
CA ARG A 162 1.05 0.48 17.32
C ARG A 162 -0.42 0.19 17.61
N ARG A 163 -1.33 0.78 16.84
CA ARG A 163 -2.77 0.59 17.01
C ARG A 163 -3.18 -0.88 16.84
N LEU A 164 -2.56 -1.58 15.88
CA LEU A 164 -2.81 -3.00 15.65
C LEU A 164 -2.40 -3.84 16.85
N THR A 165 -1.19 -3.64 17.38
CA THR A 165 -0.70 -4.40 18.55
C THR A 165 -1.44 -4.11 19.85
N GLU A 166 -2.08 -2.95 19.97
CA GLU A 166 -2.90 -2.59 21.14
C GLU A 166 -4.20 -3.40 21.20
N GLN A 167 -4.76 -3.83 20.06
CA GLN A 167 -6.11 -4.38 19.98
C GLN A 167 -6.20 -5.77 19.38
N VAL A 168 -5.16 -6.21 18.67
CA VAL A 168 -5.15 -7.46 17.92
C VAL A 168 -3.91 -8.27 18.27
N ASP A 169 -4.11 -9.55 18.51
CA ASP A 169 -3.02 -10.52 18.59
C ASP A 169 -2.37 -10.67 17.21
N VAL A 170 -1.17 -10.11 17.06
CA VAL A 170 -0.41 -10.12 15.80
C VAL A 170 -0.15 -11.54 15.30
N SER A 171 -0.08 -12.53 16.19
CA SER A 171 0.03 -13.95 15.84
C SER A 171 -1.28 -14.53 15.30
N LYS A 172 -2.30 -13.74 15.00
CA LYS A 172 -3.51 -14.22 14.31
C LYS A 172 -3.76 -13.50 13.01
N ILE A 173 -2.85 -12.60 12.62
CA ILE A 173 -2.97 -11.79 11.43
C ILE A 173 -2.43 -12.56 10.23
N GLY A 174 -3.08 -12.40 9.08
CA GLY A 174 -2.66 -13.01 7.83
C GLY A 174 -1.30 -12.47 7.31
N PRO A 175 -0.64 -13.21 6.42
CA PRO A 175 0.71 -12.89 5.94
C PRO A 175 0.77 -11.62 5.08
N LEU A 176 -0.38 -11.12 4.60
CA LEU A 176 -0.47 -9.96 3.71
C LEU A 176 -0.05 -8.63 4.35
N ILE A 177 0.13 -8.59 5.67
CA ILE A 177 0.72 -7.44 6.37
C ILE A 177 2.25 -7.35 6.20
N CYS A 178 2.92 -8.48 5.95
CA CYS A 178 4.38 -8.56 5.94
C CYS A 178 5.04 -7.65 4.89
N PRO A 179 4.52 -7.53 3.65
CA PRO A 179 5.08 -6.59 2.66
C PRO A 179 5.07 -5.14 3.13
N CYS A 180 4.01 -4.71 3.83
CA CYS A 180 3.89 -3.36 4.37
C CYS A 180 5.00 -3.07 5.39
N LEU A 181 5.15 -3.97 6.36
CA LEU A 181 6.18 -3.86 7.40
C LEU A 181 7.57 -3.86 6.79
N TYR A 182 7.84 -4.79 5.86
CA TYR A 182 9.12 -4.90 5.17
C TYR A 182 9.46 -3.61 4.41
N GLN A 183 8.55 -3.11 3.58
CA GLN A 183 8.78 -1.89 2.79
C GLN A 183 9.03 -0.67 3.69
N ALA A 184 8.26 -0.52 4.77
CA ALA A 184 8.48 0.57 5.72
C ALA A 184 9.86 0.48 6.39
N ILE A 185 10.30 -0.72 6.79
CA ILE A 185 11.63 -0.92 7.37
C ILE A 185 12.73 -0.56 6.37
N VAL A 186 12.58 -0.94 5.10
CA VAL A 186 13.52 -0.58 4.03
C VAL A 186 13.59 0.93 3.86
N ILE A 187 12.45 1.62 3.79
CA ILE A 187 12.38 3.08 3.65
C ILE A 187 13.00 3.78 4.86
N ILE A 188 12.66 3.35 6.08
CA ILE A 188 13.24 3.89 7.32
C ILE A 188 14.76 3.69 7.33
N THR A 189 15.22 2.52 6.92
CA THR A 189 16.66 2.20 6.85
C THR A 189 17.38 3.09 5.85
N TYR A 190 16.77 3.31 4.68
CA TYR A 190 17.28 4.25 3.68
C TYR A 190 17.43 5.66 4.27
N PHE A 191 16.37 6.20 4.88
CA PHE A 191 16.44 7.54 5.48
C PHE A 191 17.44 7.63 6.64
N LEU A 192 17.55 6.60 7.48
CA LEU A 192 18.53 6.57 8.57
C LEU A 192 19.97 6.69 8.07
N ARG A 193 20.28 6.08 6.92
CA ARG A 193 21.61 6.20 6.28
C ARG A 193 21.89 7.62 5.78
N GLU A 194 20.85 8.32 5.31
CA GLU A 194 20.98 9.66 4.73
C GLU A 194 20.93 10.79 5.77
N THR A 195 20.06 10.71 6.78
CA THR A 195 19.77 11.83 7.69
C THR A 195 20.27 11.62 9.12
N CYS A 196 20.64 10.39 9.50
CA CYS A 196 20.99 10.01 10.88
C CYS A 196 19.90 10.38 11.92
N ASP A 197 18.63 10.47 11.53
CA ASP A 197 17.54 10.86 12.41
C ASP A 197 17.17 9.73 13.40
N ARG A 198 17.50 9.93 14.67
CA ARG A 198 17.21 8.98 15.76
C ARG A 198 15.71 8.75 16.00
N GLN A 199 14.81 9.63 15.56
CA GLN A 199 13.37 9.37 15.68
C GLN A 199 12.94 8.22 14.76
N LEU A 200 13.47 8.15 13.55
CA LEU A 200 13.21 7.07 12.61
C LEU A 200 13.68 5.71 13.13
N GLU A 201 14.76 5.70 13.92
CA GLU A 201 15.27 4.48 14.56
C GLU A 201 14.30 3.91 15.59
N LYS A 202 13.64 4.77 16.36
CA LYS A 202 12.60 4.36 17.34
C LYS A 202 11.40 3.72 16.65
N SER A 203 11.05 4.18 15.45
CA SER A 203 9.98 3.60 14.64
C SER A 203 10.38 2.29 13.94
N ARG A 204 11.68 2.05 13.71
CA ARG A 204 12.18 0.84 13.01
C ARG A 204 12.06 -0.45 13.84
N MET A 205 12.52 -0.41 15.09
CA MET A 205 12.65 -1.62 15.92
C MET A 205 11.31 -2.33 16.20
N PRO A 206 10.20 -1.61 16.50
CA PRO A 206 8.89 -2.23 16.67
C PRO A 206 8.43 -3.01 15.44
N LEU A 207 8.66 -2.48 14.23
CA LEU A 207 8.28 -3.14 12.98
C LEU A 207 9.08 -4.43 12.75
N ILE A 208 10.39 -4.42 13.05
CA ILE A 208 11.24 -5.62 12.99
C ILE A 208 10.75 -6.68 13.97
N ASN A 209 10.40 -6.28 15.20
CA ASN A 209 9.87 -7.20 16.21
C ASN A 209 8.53 -7.80 15.77
N CYS A 210 7.66 -7.02 15.12
CA CYS A 210 6.42 -7.50 14.53
C CYS A 210 6.65 -8.59 13.48
N LEU A 211 7.58 -8.36 12.55
CA LEU A 211 7.98 -9.39 11.57
C LEU A 211 8.56 -10.64 12.24
N ARG A 212 9.28 -10.49 13.35
CA ARG A 212 9.82 -11.63 14.11
C ARG A 212 8.71 -12.49 14.74
N ILE A 213 7.65 -11.86 15.25
CA ILE A 213 6.46 -12.57 15.75
C ILE A 213 5.79 -13.31 14.59
N LEU A 214 5.57 -12.64 13.46
CA LEU A 214 4.93 -13.21 12.28
C LEU A 214 5.76 -14.36 11.65
N LYS A 215 7.09 -14.34 11.77
CA LYS A 215 7.98 -15.43 11.31
C LYS A 215 7.64 -16.77 11.95
N GLY A 216 7.11 -16.78 13.18
CA GLY A 216 6.67 -18.01 13.85
C GLY A 216 5.52 -18.73 13.14
N GLN A 217 4.79 -18.04 12.26
CA GLN A 217 3.60 -18.56 11.59
C GLN A 217 3.70 -18.53 10.06
N TRP A 218 4.36 -17.51 9.53
CA TRP A 218 4.43 -17.25 8.10
C TRP A 218 5.88 -17.24 7.62
N ALA A 219 6.24 -18.20 6.77
CA ALA A 219 7.59 -18.31 6.21
C ALA A 219 8.04 -17.03 5.48
N VAL A 220 7.11 -16.31 4.84
CA VAL A 220 7.40 -15.04 4.13
C VAL A 220 7.96 -13.96 5.06
N ALA A 221 7.51 -13.90 6.31
CA ALA A 221 8.05 -12.96 7.29
C ALA A 221 9.51 -13.28 7.63
N GLY A 222 9.87 -14.57 7.62
CA GLY A 222 11.26 -15.02 7.74
C GLY A 222 12.14 -14.52 6.61
N ILE A 223 11.70 -14.68 5.36
CA ILE A 223 12.44 -14.21 4.17
C ILE A 223 12.66 -12.69 4.24
N TYR A 224 11.62 -11.93 4.59
CA TYR A 224 11.75 -10.47 4.72
C TYR A 224 12.66 -10.05 5.87
N LEU A 225 12.60 -10.74 7.01
CA LEU A 225 13.49 -10.46 8.14
C LEU A 225 14.94 -10.72 7.76
N ASP A 226 15.22 -11.87 7.13
CA ASP A 226 16.57 -12.25 6.73
C ASP A 226 17.13 -11.25 5.69
N ASN A 227 16.31 -10.77 4.75
CA ASN A 227 16.69 -9.71 3.82
C ASN A 227 17.00 -8.38 4.53
N VAL A 228 16.15 -7.94 5.45
CA VAL A 228 16.39 -6.71 6.24
C VAL A 228 17.68 -6.80 7.03
N LEU A 229 17.99 -7.95 7.62
CA LEU A 229 19.19 -8.15 8.42
C LEU A 229 20.45 -8.22 7.54
N SER A 230 20.37 -8.92 6.41
CA SER A 230 21.46 -9.06 5.45
C SER A 230 21.86 -7.73 4.81
N ASP A 231 20.88 -6.92 4.42
CA ASP A 231 21.10 -5.63 3.76
C ASP A 231 21.67 -4.56 4.74
N ASN A 232 21.68 -4.86 6.05
CA ASN A 232 22.14 -3.97 7.12
C ASN A 232 23.50 -4.35 7.75
N GLY A 233 24.13 -5.45 7.35
CA GLY A 233 25.39 -5.88 7.95
C GLY A 233 25.30 -6.16 9.46
N ILE A 234 24.10 -6.52 9.96
CA ILE A 234 23.92 -6.95 11.35
C ILE A 234 23.97 -8.47 11.37
N SER A 235 25.17 -8.99 11.63
CA SER A 235 25.40 -10.42 11.89
C SER A 235 24.73 -10.84 13.21
N LEU A 236 24.26 -12.09 13.23
CA LEU A 236 23.75 -12.83 14.39
C LEU A 236 24.61 -12.68 15.64
#